data_AF-A0A4W5KTF6-F1
#
_entry.id   AF-A0A4W5KTF6-F1
#
_cell.length_a   1.000
_cell.length_b   1.000
_cell.length_c   1.000
_cell.angle_alpha   90.00
_cell.angle_beta   90.00
_cell.angle_gamma   90.00
#
_symmetry.space_group_name_H-M   'P 1'
#
loop_
_entity.id
_entity.type
_entity.pdbx_description
1 polymer ?
#
loop_
_entity_poly.entity_id
_entity_poly.type
_entity_poly.pdbx_seq_one_letter_code
_entity_poly.pdbx_strand_id
1 'polypeptide(L)'
;MRYNLRRIHMVAASNRAPFQWDDALLLNDQLTAEERMVRDTAYAYCQERLLPRVLTANREERFDREIMTEMGELGLLGCTIDSHGCAGLSHVAYGLVA
;
A
#
# COMPACT_ATOMS: atom_id res chain seq x y z
N MET A 1 -38.51 -45.66 32.84
CA MET A 1 -38.89 -44.90 31.63
C MET A 1 -37.67 -44.08 31.20
N ARG A 2 -36.93 -44.53 30.16
CA ARG A 2 -35.66 -43.94 29.73
C ARG A 2 -35.94 -42.85 28.68
N TYR A 3 -35.64 -41.58 28.97
CA TYR A 3 -35.66 -40.53 27.95
C TYR A 3 -34.27 -40.37 27.34
N ASN A 4 -34.20 -40.69 26.06
CA ASN A 4 -33.04 -40.63 25.19
C ASN A 4 -33.07 -39.27 24.49
N LEU A 5 -32.23 -38.32 24.90
CA LEU A 5 -32.05 -37.03 24.23
C LEU A 5 -30.56 -36.87 23.90
N ARG A 6 -30.19 -37.36 22.72
CA ARG A 6 -28.89 -37.06 22.09
C ARG A 6 -28.82 -35.55 21.88
N ARG A 7 -28.14 -34.86 22.80
CA ARG A 7 -27.80 -33.44 22.70
C ARG A 7 -26.76 -33.28 21.61
N ILE A 8 -27.21 -32.99 20.40
CA ILE A 8 -26.37 -32.59 19.28
C ILE A 8 -25.70 -31.27 19.71
N HIS A 9 -24.42 -31.31 20.03
CA HIS A 9 -23.65 -30.10 20.28
C HIS A 9 -23.40 -29.44 18.92
N MET A 10 -24.25 -28.49 18.55
CA MET A 10 -23.95 -27.55 17.48
C MET A 10 -22.84 -26.64 18.01
N VAL A 11 -21.60 -26.90 17.60
CA VAL A 11 -20.50 -25.96 17.80
C VAL A 11 -20.87 -24.71 17.01
N ALA A 12 -21.23 -23.63 17.71
CA ALA A 12 -21.43 -22.34 17.08
C ALA A 12 -20.13 -21.98 16.36
N ALA A 13 -20.18 -21.85 15.03
CA ALA A 13 -19.06 -21.35 14.27
C ALA A 13 -18.66 -19.98 14.83
N SER A 14 -17.40 -19.84 15.22
CA SER A 14 -16.83 -18.59 15.71
C SER A 14 -16.97 -17.52 14.62
N ASN A 15 -17.91 -16.60 14.77
CA ASN A 15 -18.13 -15.47 13.86
C ASN A 15 -17.04 -14.39 14.06
N ARG A 16 -15.78 -14.73 13.76
CA ARG A 16 -14.65 -13.79 13.77
C ARG A 16 -14.51 -13.20 12.37
N ALA A 17 -14.25 -11.89 12.32
CA ALA A 17 -13.86 -11.25 11.08
C ALA A 17 -12.62 -11.94 10.47
N PRO A 18 -12.52 -12.05 9.14
CA PRO A 18 -11.33 -12.59 8.49
C PRO A 18 -10.12 -11.75 8.89
N PHE A 19 -9.01 -12.42 9.22
CA PHE A 19 -7.76 -11.77 9.59
C PHE A 19 -6.82 -11.72 8.38
N GLN A 20 -6.39 -10.52 8.02
CA GLN A 20 -5.42 -10.26 6.96
C GLN A 20 -4.04 -10.03 7.58
N TRP A 21 -3.07 -10.91 7.33
CA TRP A 21 -1.78 -10.89 8.05
C TRP A 21 -0.85 -9.76 7.60
N ASP A 22 -0.93 -9.38 6.32
CA ASP A 22 -0.17 -8.31 5.68
C ASP A 22 -0.81 -6.92 5.87
N ASP A 23 -2.02 -6.89 6.43
CA ASP A 23 -2.72 -5.66 6.84
C ASP A 23 -3.56 -5.89 8.11
N ALA A 24 -2.91 -6.30 9.21
CA ALA A 24 -3.55 -6.76 10.44
C ALA A 24 -4.52 -5.75 11.09
N LEU A 25 -4.31 -4.46 10.83
CA LEU A 25 -5.13 -3.35 11.36
C LEU A 25 -5.93 -2.63 10.26
N LEU A 26 -6.03 -3.25 9.07
CA LEU A 26 -6.80 -2.72 7.94
C LEU A 26 -6.42 -1.26 7.62
N LEU A 27 -5.12 -0.96 7.58
CA LEU A 27 -4.59 0.33 7.14
C LEU A 27 -5.22 0.73 5.81
N ASN A 28 -5.36 -0.23 4.88
CA ASN A 28 -5.98 0.04 3.60
C ASN A 28 -7.35 0.68 3.77
N ASP A 29 -8.18 0.22 4.71
CA ASP A 29 -9.55 0.72 4.93
C ASP A 29 -9.57 2.12 5.57
N GLN A 30 -8.49 2.52 6.25
CA GLN A 30 -8.36 3.83 6.87
C GLN A 30 -7.96 4.93 5.88
N LEU A 31 -7.49 4.57 4.68
CA LEU A 31 -7.06 5.51 3.66
C LEU A 31 -8.26 6.08 2.88
N THR A 32 -8.09 7.29 2.36
CA THR A 32 -8.98 7.85 1.34
C THR A 32 -8.77 7.15 -0.01
N ALA A 33 -9.70 7.36 -0.95
CA ALA A 33 -9.56 6.82 -2.32
C ALA A 33 -8.34 7.42 -3.04
N GLU A 34 -8.06 8.70 -2.83
CA GLU A 34 -6.91 9.41 -3.40
C GLU A 34 -5.59 8.87 -2.83
N GLU A 35 -5.49 8.66 -1.52
CA GLU A 35 -4.30 8.08 -0.88
C GLU A 35 -4.01 6.66 -1.36
N ARG A 36 -5.05 5.83 -1.55
CA ARG A 36 -4.89 4.49 -2.14
C ARG A 36 -4.37 4.57 -3.57
N MET A 37 -4.95 5.46 -4.39
CA MET A 37 -4.51 5.65 -5.78
C MET A 37 -3.04 6.11 -5.87
N VAL A 38 -2.63 7.04 -5.00
CA VAL A 38 -1.24 7.52 -4.92
C VAL A 38 -0.30 6.39 -4.51
N ARG A 39 -0.64 5.65 -3.46
CA ARG A 39 0.13 4.48 -3.00
C ARG A 39 0.31 3.45 -4.13
N ASP A 40 -0.78 3.09 -4.80
CA ASP A 40 -0.77 2.07 -5.84
C ASP A 40 0.05 2.52 -7.06
N THR A 41 0.00 3.82 -7.39
CA THR A 41 0.83 4.43 -8.44
C THR A 41 2.32 4.38 -8.09
N ALA A 42 2.68 4.77 -6.86
CA ALA A 42 4.06 4.71 -6.38
C ALA A 42 4.57 3.25 -6.35
N TYR A 43 3.74 2.32 -5.86
CA TYR A 43 4.07 0.90 -5.84
C TYR A 43 4.35 0.36 -7.25
N ALA A 44 3.47 0.63 -8.22
CA ALA A 44 3.66 0.20 -9.61
C ALA A 44 4.99 0.74 -10.18
N TYR A 45 5.27 2.03 -10.01
CA TYR A 45 6.53 2.63 -10.43
C TYR A 45 7.75 1.95 -9.79
N CYS A 46 7.73 1.72 -8.47
CA CYS A 46 8.81 1.05 -7.76
C CYS A 46 9.04 -0.36 -8.29
N GLN A 47 7.98 -1.15 -8.50
CA GLN A 47 8.09 -2.53 -8.96
C GLN A 47 8.52 -2.64 -10.43
N GLU A 48 8.01 -1.78 -11.30
CA GLU A 48 8.23 -1.87 -12.75
C GLU A 48 9.50 -1.15 -13.22
N ARG A 49 9.90 -0.06 -12.54
CA ARG A 49 10.99 0.83 -12.99
C ARG A 49 12.19 0.79 -12.07
N LEU A 50 12.02 0.79 -10.74
CA LEU A 50 13.14 0.85 -9.80
C LEU A 50 13.72 -0.53 -9.48
N LEU A 51 12.86 -1.51 -9.18
CA LEU A 51 13.26 -2.87 -8.78
C LEU A 51 14.21 -3.54 -9.80
N PRO A 52 14.02 -3.43 -11.13
CA PRO A 52 14.95 -4.02 -12.10
C PRO A 52 16.35 -3.38 -12.09
N ARG A 53 16.47 -2.12 -11.64
CA ARG A 53 17.70 -1.31 -11.72
C ARG A 53 18.56 -1.42 -10.46
N VAL A 54 17.94 -1.64 -9.30
CA VAL A 54 18.58 -1.45 -7.99
C VAL A 54 19.81 -2.32 -7.76
N LEU A 55 19.83 -3.58 -8.21
CA LEU A 55 20.96 -4.49 -7.96
C LEU A 55 22.26 -4.00 -8.59
N THR A 56 22.19 -3.60 -9.86
CA THR A 56 23.35 -3.10 -10.60
C THR A 56 23.69 -1.67 -10.18
N ALA A 57 22.69 -0.80 -10.04
CA ALA A 57 22.88 0.58 -9.60
C ALA A 57 23.57 0.66 -8.23
N ASN A 58 23.16 -0.19 -7.27
CA ASN A 58 23.80 -0.26 -5.96
C ASN A 58 25.24 -0.79 -6.03
N ARG A 59 25.48 -1.86 -6.80
CA ARG A 59 26.81 -2.49 -6.91
C ARG A 59 27.84 -1.59 -7.59
N GLU A 60 27.38 -0.78 -8.55
CA GLU A 60 28.23 0.11 -9.34
C GLU A 60 28.26 1.55 -8.80
N GLU A 61 27.60 1.82 -7.67
CA GLU A 61 27.50 3.16 -7.07
C GLU A 61 26.99 4.23 -8.07
N ARG A 62 26.05 3.82 -8.93
CA ARG A 62 25.51 4.65 -10.01
C ARG A 62 24.09 5.09 -9.70
N PHE A 63 23.82 6.38 -9.91
CA PHE A 63 22.47 6.95 -9.83
C PHE A 63 21.96 7.34 -11.22
N ASP A 64 20.85 6.75 -11.64
CA ASP A 64 20.20 7.08 -12.91
C ASP A 64 19.36 8.34 -12.76
N ARG A 65 19.83 9.44 -13.35
CA ARG A 65 19.14 10.74 -13.29
C ARG A 65 17.71 10.70 -13.86
N GLU A 66 17.44 9.80 -14.80
CA GLU A 66 16.11 9.59 -15.38
C GLU A 66 15.04 9.25 -14.33
N ILE A 67 15.43 8.65 -13.19
CA ILE A 67 14.52 8.37 -12.07
C ILE A 67 13.83 9.65 -11.59
N MET A 68 14.56 10.77 -11.51
CA MET A 68 13.97 12.04 -11.07
C MET A 68 12.99 12.61 -12.10
N THR A 69 13.24 12.40 -13.39
CA THR A 69 12.31 12.79 -14.45
C THR A 69 11.03 11.95 -14.38
N GLU A 70 11.17 10.62 -14.29
CA GLU A 70 10.04 9.69 -14.19
C GLU A 70 9.17 9.96 -12.96
N MET A 71 9.78 10.17 -11.79
CA MET A 71 9.04 10.52 -10.56
C MET A 71 8.33 11.87 -10.67
N GLY A 72 8.94 12.84 -11.37
CA GLY A 72 8.34 14.15 -11.62
C GLY A 72 7.11 14.06 -12.53
N GLU A 73 7.18 13.24 -13.59
CA GLU A 73 6.05 12.99 -14.50
C GLU A 73 4.85 12.36 -13.80
N LEU A 74 5.10 11.53 -12.78
CA LEU A 74 4.07 10.91 -11.95
C LEU A 74 3.55 11.82 -10.83
N GLY A 75 4.09 13.04 -10.69
CA GLY A 75 3.70 13.98 -9.62
C GLY A 75 4.14 13.56 -8.21
N LEU A 76 5.12 12.66 -8.10
CA LEU A 76 5.59 12.13 -6.82
C LEU A 76 6.63 13.05 -6.13
N LEU A 77 7.12 14.07 -6.83
CA LEU A 77 8.09 15.03 -6.30
C LEU A 77 7.41 16.29 -5.76
N GLY A 78 7.75 16.67 -4.52
CA GLY A 78 7.14 17.84 -3.87
C GLY A 78 5.63 17.70 -3.72
N CYS A 79 5.12 16.47 -3.58
CA CYS A 79 3.71 16.18 -3.78
C CYS A 79 2.78 16.88 -2.77
N THR A 80 3.28 17.36 -1.62
CA THR A 80 2.51 18.15 -0.64
C THR A 80 2.43 19.64 -0.95
N ILE A 81 3.13 20.12 -1.99
CA ILE A 81 3.11 21.52 -2.41
C ILE A 81 1.86 21.74 -3.28
N ASP A 82 1.07 22.76 -2.95
CA ASP A 82 -0.22 23.10 -3.57
C ASP A 82 -0.11 24.05 -4.77
N SER A 83 1.12 24.37 -5.18
CA SER A 83 1.43 25.40 -6.17
C SER A 83 2.55 24.92 -7.11
N HIS A 84 2.89 25.73 -8.11
CA HIS A 84 4.01 25.48 -9.03
C HIS A 84 3.89 24.19 -9.88
N GLY A 85 2.67 23.67 -10.06
CA GLY A 85 2.40 22.45 -10.82
C GLY A 85 2.54 21.16 -10.00
N CYS A 86 2.70 21.26 -8.69
CA CYS A 86 2.72 20.12 -7.76
C CYS A 86 1.30 19.68 -7.37
N ALA A 87 1.19 18.43 -6.90
CA ALA A 87 -0.08 17.73 -6.73
C ALA A 87 -0.92 18.14 -5.50
N GLY A 88 -0.37 18.87 -4.53
CA GLY A 88 -1.11 19.32 -3.34
C GLY A 88 -1.67 18.19 -2.46
N LEU A 89 -1.02 17.03 -2.45
CA LEU A 89 -1.44 15.81 -1.73
C LEU A 89 -1.30 15.93 -0.21
N SER A 90 -2.05 15.09 0.50
CA SER A 90 -1.98 14.98 1.96
C SER A 90 -0.60 14.50 2.44
N HIS A 91 -0.26 14.80 3.69
CA HIS A 91 0.95 14.24 4.32
C HIS A 91 0.91 12.71 4.46
N VAL A 92 -0.29 12.13 4.55
CA VAL A 92 -0.48 10.68 4.54
C VAL A 92 -0.11 10.12 3.17
N ALA A 93 -0.60 10.73 2.09
CA ALA A 93 -0.22 10.36 0.73
C ALA A 93 1.29 10.48 0.50
N TYR A 94 1.93 11.54 1.00
CA TYR A 94 3.39 11.64 0.97
C TYR A 94 4.08 10.48 1.70
N GLY A 95 3.60 10.12 2.90
CA GLY A 95 4.14 9.00 3.66
C GLY A 95 3.94 7.64 2.98
N LEU A 96 2.93 7.48 2.12
CA LEU A 96 2.69 6.26 1.34
C LEU A 96 3.61 6.15 0.11
N VAL A 97 4.17 7.27 -0.36
CA VAL A 97 5.11 7.33 -1.49
C VAL A 97 6.56 7.13 -1.04
N ALA A 98 6.90 7.62 0.15
CA ALA A 98 8.27 7.79 0.65
C ALA A 98 8.96 6.51 1.14
#